data_AF-A0A434CAU5-F1
#
_entry.id   AF-A0A434CAU5-F1
#
_cell.length_a   1.000
_cell.length_b   1.000
_cell.length_c   1.000
_cell.angle_alpha   90.00
_cell.angle_beta   90.00
_cell.angle_gamma   90.00
#
_symmetry.space_group_name_H-M   'P 1'
#
loop_
_entity.id
_entity.type
_entity.pdbx_description
1 polymer ?
#
loop_
_entity_poly.entity_id
_entity_poly.type
_entity_poly.pdbx_seq_one_letter_code
_entity_poly.pdbx_strand_id
1 'polypeptide(L)' 'GLRVADSSIFPRVTNGNLNAPSIMTGEKASDHILGRTPLAPSNQEPWINPRWQASDR' A
#
# COMPACT_ATOMS: atom_id res chain seq x y z
N GLY A 1 -22.90 7.07 -1.14
CA GLY A 1 -21.69 7.89 -1.27
C GLY A 1 -20.87 7.40 -2.45
N LEU A 2 -20.26 8.31 -3.20
CA LEU A 2 -19.32 8.01 -4.29
C LEU A 2 -17.94 7.67 -3.70
N ARG A 3 -17.24 6.68 -4.27
CA ARG A 3 -15.92 6.22 -3.82
C ARG A 3 -15.03 5.96 -5.04
N VAL A 4 -13.73 6.25 -4.91
CA VAL A 4 -12.71 5.97 -5.93
C VAL A 4 -11.67 5.05 -5.29
N ALA A 5 -11.30 3.99 -5.99
CA ALA A 5 -10.36 2.96 -5.52
C ALA A 5 -9.47 2.49 -6.67
N ASP A 6 -8.48 3.30 -7.02
CA ASP A 6 -7.47 3.04 -8.05
C ASP A 6 -6.15 3.72 -7.68
N SER A 7 -5.20 3.78 -8.61
CA SER A 7 -3.91 4.44 -8.39
C SER A 7 -3.99 5.96 -8.28
N SER A 8 -5.08 6.60 -8.68
CA SER A 8 -5.23 8.06 -8.63
C SER A 8 -5.35 8.61 -7.21
N ILE A 9 -5.66 7.75 -6.24
CA ILE A 9 -5.81 8.16 -4.84
C ILE A 9 -4.48 8.36 -4.12
N PHE A 10 -3.36 7.88 -4.70
CA PHE A 10 -2.06 7.99 -4.05
C PHE A 10 -1.56 9.44 -4.07
N PRO A 11 -1.20 10.02 -2.90
CA PRO A 11 -0.72 11.41 -2.84
C PRO A 11 0.66 11.59 -3.50
N ARG A 12 1.43 10.51 -3.61
CA ARG A 12 2.72 10.43 -4.30
C ARG A 12 2.86 9.06 -4.95
N VAL A 13 3.56 9.00 -6.08
CA VAL A 13 3.89 7.74 -6.77
C VAL A 13 4.72 6.86 -5.82
N THR A 14 4.36 5.60 -5.71
CA THR A 14 5.07 4.64 -4.87
C THR A 14 6.42 4.28 -5.46
N ASN A 15 7.40 3.97 -4.60
CA ASN A 15 8.72 3.49 -5.03
C ASN A 15 8.60 2.02 -5.46
N GLY A 16 8.18 1.77 -6.71
CA GLY A 16 8.05 0.41 -7.26
C GLY A 16 6.98 0.30 -8.35
N ASN A 17 6.65 -0.94 -8.72
CA ASN A 17 5.60 -1.21 -9.71
C ASN A 17 4.22 -0.86 -9.13
N LEU A 18 3.46 -0.03 -9.87
CA LEU A 18 2.12 0.44 -9.48
C LEU A 18 1.04 -0.65 -9.41
N ASN A 19 1.25 -1.83 -10.01
CA ASN A 19 0.27 -2.91 -9.97
C ASN A 19 -0.02 -3.38 -8.55
N ALA A 20 1.03 -3.64 -7.76
CA ALA A 20 0.90 -4.11 -6.39
C ALA A 20 0.11 -3.14 -5.48
N PRO A 21 0.47 -1.85 -5.36
CA PRO A 21 -0.27 -0.91 -4.52
C PRO A 21 -1.71 -0.68 -5.03
N SER A 22 -1.94 -0.71 -6.34
CA SER A 22 -3.30 -0.57 -6.90
C SER A 22 -4.19 -1.75 -6.49
N ILE A 23 -3.68 -2.99 -6.58
CA ILE A 23 -4.39 -4.19 -6.11
C ILE A 23 -4.67 -4.08 -4.60
N MET A 24 -3.66 -3.73 -3.79
CA MET A 24 -3.82 -3.57 -2.34
C MET A 24 -4.87 -2.53 -1.96
N THR A 25 -4.98 -1.45 -2.75
CA THR A 25 -5.99 -0.41 -2.58
C THR A 25 -7.40 -0.94 -2.87
N GLY A 26 -7.56 -1.72 -3.93
CA GLY A 26 -8.83 -2.39 -4.26
C GLY A 26 -9.29 -3.33 -3.16
N GLU A 27 -8.39 -4.17 -2.66
CA GLU A 27 -8.66 -5.09 -1.53
C GLU A 27 -9.13 -4.31 -0.29
N LYS A 28 -8.38 -3.28 0.12
CA LYS A 28 -8.75 -2.45 1.27
C LYS A 28 -10.10 -1.73 1.08
N ALA A 29 -10.37 -1.21 -0.11
CA ALA A 29 -11.64 -0.57 -0.42
C ALA A 29 -12.80 -1.58 -0.37
N SER A 30 -12.58 -2.83 -0.81
CA SER A 30 -13.59 -3.88 -0.77
C SER A 30 -14.02 -4.21 0.67
N ASP A 31 -13.08 -4.25 1.61
CA ASP A 31 -13.38 -4.43 3.03
C ASP A 31 -14.28 -3.32 3.56
N HIS A 32 -13.96 -2.06 3.21
CA HIS A 32 -14.77 -0.92 3.62
C HIS A 32 -16.18 -0.91 3.00
N ILE A 33 -16.31 -1.33 1.74
CA ILE A 33 -17.60 -1.38 1.03
C ILE A 33 -18.48 -2.51 1.57
N LEU A 34 -17.89 -3.66 1.86
CA LEU A 34 -18.60 -4.84 2.37
C LEU A 34 -18.76 -4.84 3.89
N GLY A 35 -18.20 -3.87 4.60
CA GLY A 35 -18.24 -3.80 6.07
C GLY A 35 -17.44 -4.91 6.75
N ARG A 36 -16.41 -5.44 6.08
CA ARG A 36 -15.51 -6.46 6.65
C ARG A 36 -14.52 -5.78 7.58
N THR A 37 -14.24 -6.45 8.71
CA THR A 37 -13.18 -6.00 9.61
C THR A 37 -11.83 -6.28 8.96
N PRO A 38 -10.97 -5.27 8.72
CA PRO A 38 -9.66 -5.50 8.14
C PRO A 38 -8.79 -6.35 9.06
N LEU A 39 -7.80 -7.03 8.48
CA LEU A 39 -6.77 -7.72 9.26
C LEU A 39 -6.05 -6.75 10.21
N ALA A 40 -5.58 -7.30 11.34
CA ALA A 40 -4.73 -6.54 12.25
C ALA A 40 -3.49 -6.03 11.51
N PRO A 41 -2.99 -4.82 11.84
CA PRO A 41 -1.76 -4.30 11.27
C PRO A 41 -0.59 -5.27 11.45
N SER A 42 0.30 -5.34 10.46
CA SER A 42 1.57 -6.03 10.61
C SER A 42 2.43 -5.29 11.64
N ASN A 43 2.96 -6.02 12.61
CA ASN A 43 3.95 -5.50 13.57
C ASN A 43 5.39 -5.69 13.09
N GLN A 44 5.60 -6.13 11.83
CA GLN A 44 6.94 -6.27 11.30
C GLN A 44 7.53 -4.90 10.95
N GLU A 45 8.74 -4.66 11.44
CA GLU A 45 9.51 -3.48 11.05
C GLU A 45 10.06 -3.67 9.63
N PRO A 46 10.05 -2.61 8.79
CA PRO A 46 10.73 -2.66 7.52
C PRO A 46 12.22 -2.96 7.73
N TRP A 47 12.75 -3.94 7.01
CA TRP A 47 14.19 -4.11 6.97
C TRP A 47 14.82 -2.93 6.23
N ILE A 48 15.72 -2.22 6.93
CA ILE A 48 16.49 -1.12 6.36
C ILE A 48 17.90 -1.64 6.09
N ASN A 49 18.32 -1.60 4.83
CA ASN A 49 19.69 -1.95 4.44
C ASN A 49 20.70 -1.10 5.24
N PRO A 50 21.60 -1.69 6.05
CA PRO A 50 22.56 -0.92 6.86
C PRO A 50 23.50 -0.03 6.03
N ARG A 51 23.64 -0.31 4.74
CA ARG A 51 24.47 0.45 3.80
C ARG A 51 23.66 1.30 2.82
N TRP A 52 22.38 1.55 3.07
CA TRP A 52 21.49 2.29 2.16
C TRP A 52 22.09 3.64 1.70
N GLN A 53 22.86 4.30 2.58
CA GLN A 53 23.54 5.58 2.27
C GLN A 53 24.66 5.46 1.24
N ALA A 54 25.34 4.31 1.15
CA ALA A 54 26.55 4.12 0.35
C ALA A 54 26.38 3.07 -0.76
N SER A 55 25.34 2.24 -0.69
CA SER A 55 25.14 1.10 -1.58
C SER A 55 23.65 0.73 -1.66
N ASP A 56 22.88 1.56 -2.36
CA ASP A 56 21.59 1.19 -2.98
C ASP A 56 21.74 1.21 -4.51
N ARG A 57 22.80 0.56 -5.01
CA ARG A 57 22.92 0.16 -6.42
C ARG A 57 22.63 -1.32 -6.55
#